data_AF-A0A8K0TLN3-F1
#
_entry.id   AF-A0A8K0TLN3-F1
#
_cell.length_a   1.000
_cell.length_b   1.000
_cell.length_c   1.000
_cell.angle_alpha   90.00
_cell.angle_beta   90.00
_cell.angle_gamma   90.00
#
_symmetry.space_group_name_H-M   'P 1'
#
loop_
_entity.id
_entity.type
_entity.pdbx_description
1 polymer ?
#
loop_
_entity_poly.entity_id
_entity_poly.type
_entity_poly.pdbx_seq_one_letter_code
_entity_poly.pdbx_strand_id
1 'polypeptide(L)'
;MSSSKTDRGKKTHHSSSSSKSHHHSAKSKTDKKHKEALPSGPQFSFIFAIVELCIFDDFASQNIDAWGNPQPPRSPSSYDTANERPAGVWRWRDGAVEPVGDRYTWLRPDPLLPGAVYPLASPTAEPLTVYETFSVFNCWRFLPCLYTATDSSVVDVASSMSYRWVQLAFEHAGPGSLTGENPPRLVTRIGLGQRHVEAENPAWMPELISRSHAAIAPGGPVSYGLGGYVGVILGLMALSQKPKRAERVFQRWRGGHWEPGLREATADPHPAGPPRGVLVQVCLDDEYPDVSTHELIRHFEAYGVMVFG
;
A
#
# COMPACT_ATOMS: atom_id res chain seq x y z
N MET A 1 -80.86 -17.54 10.12
CA MET A 1 -80.22 -18.69 10.80
C MET A 1 -79.00 -18.18 11.56
N SER A 2 -78.98 -18.50 12.86
CA SER A 2 -77.93 -18.33 13.88
C SER A 2 -77.32 -16.94 14.20
N SER A 3 -77.88 -16.37 15.27
CA SER A 3 -77.27 -15.66 16.41
C SER A 3 -75.86 -16.17 16.79
N SER A 4 -74.96 -15.40 17.42
CA SER A 4 -75.05 -14.94 18.81
C SER A 4 -73.92 -13.98 19.25
N LYS A 5 -74.28 -13.10 20.20
CA LYS A 5 -73.48 -12.13 20.98
C LYS A 5 -72.59 -12.76 22.06
N THR A 6 -71.57 -12.01 22.50
CA THR A 6 -71.12 -11.68 23.89
C THR A 6 -69.99 -10.65 23.72
N ASP A 7 -69.93 -9.41 24.23
CA ASP A 7 -70.33 -8.64 25.44
C ASP A 7 -69.45 -8.83 26.70
N ARG A 8 -69.01 -7.67 27.24
CA ARG A 8 -68.42 -7.32 28.56
C ARG A 8 -66.94 -7.68 28.83
N GLY A 9 -66.10 -6.81 29.40
CA GLY A 9 -66.26 -5.43 29.86
C GLY A 9 -65.03 -4.94 30.69
N LYS A 10 -64.90 -3.59 30.82
CA LYS A 10 -64.45 -2.74 31.96
C LYS A 10 -63.34 -3.30 32.91
N LYS A 11 -62.34 -2.57 33.43
CA LYS A 11 -62.20 -1.18 33.94
C LYS A 11 -60.76 -1.07 34.51
N THR A 12 -59.95 -0.08 34.13
CA THR A 12 -59.53 1.13 34.89
C THR A 12 -58.60 0.99 36.13
N HIS A 13 -57.60 1.89 36.14
CA HIS A 13 -57.03 2.71 37.24
C HIS A 13 -55.65 2.36 37.84
N HIS A 14 -54.77 3.38 37.78
CA HIS A 14 -53.86 3.97 38.80
C HIS A 14 -52.88 3.02 39.55
N SER A 15 -51.65 3.38 39.94
CA SER A 15 -51.05 4.67 40.27
C SER A 15 -49.52 4.51 40.45
N SER A 16 -48.81 5.59 40.12
CA SER A 16 -47.58 6.14 40.72
C SER A 16 -47.03 5.57 42.05
N SER A 17 -45.69 5.54 42.18
CA SER A 17 -44.86 6.20 43.22
C SER A 17 -43.49 5.50 43.33
N SER A 18 -42.38 6.09 42.88
CA SER A 18 -41.43 6.92 43.65
C SER A 18 -40.74 6.21 44.83
N SER A 19 -39.41 6.05 44.74
CA SER A 19 -38.54 5.96 45.92
C SER A 19 -37.13 6.44 45.59
N LYS A 20 -36.71 7.50 46.29
CA LYS A 20 -35.34 8.01 46.44
C LYS A 20 -34.62 7.23 47.54
N SER A 21 -33.30 7.07 47.44
CA SER A 21 -32.34 7.00 48.57
C SER A 21 -30.91 7.11 48.01
N HIS A 22 -30.22 8.25 48.16
CA HIS A 22 -29.30 8.64 49.24
C HIS A 22 -27.90 7.97 49.23
N HIS A 23 -26.89 8.85 49.00
CA HIS A 23 -25.49 8.92 49.46
C HIS A 23 -24.67 7.64 49.71
N HIS A 24 -23.43 7.61 49.20
CA HIS A 24 -22.21 7.69 50.02
C HIS A 24 -20.97 8.06 49.18
N SER A 25 -20.18 8.98 49.71
CA SER A 25 -18.86 9.39 49.28
C SER A 25 -17.81 8.33 49.58
N ALA A 26 -16.89 8.06 48.65
CA ALA A 26 -15.59 7.49 48.96
C ALA A 26 -14.51 8.20 48.14
N LYS A 27 -13.69 9.00 48.84
CA LYS A 27 -12.37 9.43 48.38
C LYS A 27 -11.48 8.19 48.29
N SER A 28 -10.92 7.90 47.12
CA SER A 28 -9.64 7.18 47.02
C SER A 28 -8.60 8.10 46.37
N LYS A 29 -7.51 8.31 47.12
CA LYS A 29 -6.23 8.78 46.63
C LYS A 29 -5.53 7.55 46.06
N THR A 30 -5.06 7.60 44.81
CA THR A 30 -3.81 6.92 44.43
C THR A 30 -3.31 7.42 43.07
N ASP A 31 -2.03 7.78 43.10
CA ASP A 31 -1.04 7.68 42.03
C ASP A 31 -1.21 8.53 40.78
N LYS A 32 -0.54 9.68 40.84
CA LYS A 32 0.15 10.29 39.70
C LYS A 32 1.09 9.24 39.09
N LYS A 33 0.55 8.35 38.24
CA LYS A 33 1.36 7.70 37.23
C LYS A 33 1.87 8.80 36.32
N HIS A 34 3.17 9.04 36.38
CA HIS A 34 3.92 9.63 35.28
C HIS A 34 3.49 8.90 34.01
N LYS A 35 2.59 9.51 33.23
CA LYS A 35 2.57 9.29 31.79
C LYS A 35 3.88 9.94 31.34
N GLU A 36 4.95 9.17 31.32
CA GLU A 36 6.05 9.47 30.42
C GLU A 36 5.40 9.69 29.06
N ALA A 37 5.38 10.95 28.64
CA ALA A 37 5.01 11.29 27.29
C ALA A 37 6.03 10.55 26.41
N LEU A 38 5.55 9.55 25.68
CA LEU A 38 6.27 9.00 24.54
C LEU A 38 6.77 10.20 23.71
N PRO A 39 8.03 10.20 23.26
CA PRO A 39 8.59 11.34 22.55
C PRO A 39 7.68 11.66 21.37
N SER A 40 7.18 12.90 21.31
CA SER A 40 6.20 13.36 20.34
C SER A 40 6.80 13.65 18.94
N GLY A 41 7.94 13.05 18.64
CA GLY A 41 8.60 13.12 17.33
C GLY A 41 8.19 11.93 16.45
N PRO A 42 8.28 12.05 15.11
CA PRO A 42 8.07 10.92 14.22
C PRO A 42 9.05 9.79 14.56
N GLN A 43 8.60 8.54 14.49
CA GLN A 43 9.46 7.38 14.78
C GLN A 43 10.13 6.82 13.53
N PHE A 44 9.49 7.00 12.37
CA PHE A 44 10.01 6.54 11.09
C PHE A 44 9.41 7.35 9.93
N SER A 45 10.22 7.75 8.97
CA SER A 45 9.74 8.45 7.76
C SER A 45 10.59 8.16 6.53
N PHE A 46 10.04 8.41 5.35
CA PHE A 46 10.76 8.45 4.08
C PHE A 46 9.98 9.27 3.05
N ILE A 47 10.68 9.77 2.03
CA ILE A 47 10.08 10.44 0.88
C ILE A 47 9.95 9.41 -0.26
N PHE A 48 8.90 9.51 -1.06
CA PHE A 48 8.79 8.70 -2.27
C PHE A 48 8.14 9.47 -3.42
N ALA A 49 8.60 9.15 -4.63
CA ALA A 49 7.98 9.62 -5.88
C ALA A 49 7.29 8.46 -6.58
N ILE A 50 6.16 8.76 -7.21
CA ILE A 50 5.44 7.85 -8.11
C ILE A 50 5.38 8.50 -9.48
N VAL A 51 5.82 7.77 -10.50
CA VAL A 51 5.79 8.22 -11.89
C VAL A 51 5.11 7.15 -12.73
N GLU A 52 4.04 7.49 -13.44
CA GLU A 52 3.46 6.55 -14.39
C GLU A 52 4.35 6.43 -15.62
N LEU A 53 4.74 5.20 -15.94
CA LEU A 53 5.58 4.90 -17.10
C LEU A 53 4.73 4.97 -18.37
N CYS A 54 5.19 5.73 -19.35
CA CYS A 54 4.58 5.78 -20.67
C CYS A 54 5.31 4.82 -21.61
N ILE A 55 4.55 3.95 -22.28
CA ILE A 55 5.06 2.92 -23.20
C ILE A 55 4.59 3.32 -24.59
N PHE A 56 5.48 3.26 -25.57
CA PHE A 56 5.10 3.47 -26.96
C PHE A 56 4.14 2.36 -27.43
N ASP A 57 3.01 2.74 -28.02
CA ASP A 57 1.94 1.82 -28.44
C ASP A 57 2.45 0.71 -29.40
N ASP A 58 3.40 1.04 -30.26
CA ASP A 58 3.96 0.12 -31.25
C ASP A 58 4.75 -1.04 -30.63
N PHE A 59 5.29 -0.86 -29.41
CA PHE A 59 6.06 -1.88 -28.69
C PHE A 59 5.20 -2.75 -27.78
N ALA A 60 4.10 -2.20 -27.29
CA ALA A 60 3.18 -2.90 -26.39
C ALA A 60 2.62 -4.19 -27.01
N SER A 61 2.37 -4.16 -28.33
CA SER A 61 1.79 -5.29 -29.08
C SER A 61 2.80 -6.39 -29.44
N GLN A 62 4.10 -6.10 -29.36
CA GLN A 62 5.15 -7.02 -29.83
C GLN A 62 5.79 -7.83 -28.69
N ASN A 63 5.67 -7.37 -27.44
CA ASN A 63 6.27 -8.02 -26.29
C ASN A 63 5.23 -8.86 -25.54
N ILE A 64 4.88 -10.00 -26.11
CA ILE A 64 3.95 -10.98 -25.52
C ILE A 64 4.69 -12.26 -25.11
N ASP A 65 4.19 -12.94 -24.08
CA ASP A 65 4.69 -14.26 -23.73
C ASP A 65 4.14 -15.37 -24.66
N ALA A 66 4.55 -16.62 -24.41
CA ALA A 66 4.11 -17.79 -25.17
C ALA A 66 2.59 -18.06 -25.09
N TRP A 67 1.88 -17.41 -24.17
CA TRP A 67 0.43 -17.51 -23.99
C TRP A 67 -0.31 -16.26 -24.46
N GLY A 68 0.39 -15.33 -25.11
CA GLY A 68 -0.18 -14.11 -25.67
C GLY A 68 -0.44 -13.01 -24.64
N ASN A 69 0.10 -13.12 -23.43
CA ASN A 69 -0.08 -12.07 -22.42
C ASN A 69 0.95 -10.93 -22.62
N PRO A 70 0.53 -9.66 -22.60
CA PRO A 70 1.45 -8.52 -22.68
C PRO A 70 2.46 -8.49 -21.53
N GLN A 71 3.74 -8.32 -21.85
CA GLN A 71 4.84 -8.27 -20.90
C GLN A 71 5.40 -6.83 -20.80
N PRO A 72 5.92 -6.42 -19.63
CA PRO A 72 6.58 -5.14 -19.48
C PRO A 72 7.75 -4.99 -20.46
N PRO A 73 7.93 -3.82 -21.09
CA PRO A 73 9.02 -3.62 -22.02
C PRO A 73 10.38 -3.90 -21.38
N ARG A 74 11.25 -4.58 -22.11
CA ARG A 74 12.58 -4.97 -21.60
C ARG A 74 13.69 -3.98 -21.94
N SER A 75 13.44 -3.08 -22.89
CA SER A 75 14.41 -2.10 -23.36
C SER A 75 13.97 -0.67 -23.02
N PRO A 76 14.90 0.20 -22.60
CA PRO A 76 14.66 1.63 -22.37
C PRO A 76 14.01 2.35 -23.56
N SER A 77 14.35 1.96 -24.79
CA SER A 77 13.82 2.59 -26.02
C SER A 77 12.32 2.39 -26.23
N SER A 78 11.69 1.48 -25.48
CA SER A 78 10.24 1.27 -25.52
C SER A 78 9.46 2.24 -24.63
N TYR A 79 10.14 3.09 -23.86
CA TYR A 79 9.53 4.04 -22.95
C TYR A 79 9.58 5.46 -23.50
N ASP A 80 8.45 6.16 -23.38
CA ASP A 80 8.34 7.59 -23.67
C ASP A 80 8.67 8.40 -22.41
N THR A 81 9.97 8.53 -22.12
CA THR A 81 10.46 9.27 -20.95
C THR A 81 10.22 10.78 -21.06
N ALA A 82 10.03 11.31 -22.28
CA ALA A 82 9.69 12.71 -22.49
C ALA A 82 8.25 13.05 -22.06
N ASN A 83 7.35 12.05 -22.08
CA ASN A 83 5.97 12.19 -21.66
C ASN A 83 5.66 11.44 -20.35
N GLU A 84 6.69 11.16 -19.54
CA GLU A 84 6.48 10.56 -18.22
C GLU A 84 5.53 11.42 -17.36
N ARG A 85 4.75 10.77 -16.50
CA ARG A 85 3.73 11.46 -15.70
C ARG A 85 3.99 11.28 -14.22
N PRO A 86 4.72 12.21 -13.58
CA PRO A 86 4.85 12.22 -12.12
C PRO A 86 3.45 12.35 -11.51
N ALA A 87 3.04 11.34 -10.75
CA ALA A 87 1.81 11.37 -9.96
C ALA A 87 1.98 12.20 -8.68
N GLY A 88 3.23 12.38 -8.23
CA GLY A 88 3.59 13.30 -7.17
C GLY A 88 4.74 12.78 -6.31
N VAL A 89 5.22 13.66 -5.44
CA VAL A 89 6.16 13.34 -4.37
C VAL A 89 5.41 13.39 -3.05
N TRP A 90 5.63 12.39 -2.22
CA TRP A 90 4.88 12.13 -1.01
C TRP A 90 5.84 11.82 0.12
N ARG A 91 5.41 12.12 1.33
CA ARG A 91 6.09 11.67 2.55
C ARG A 91 5.25 10.58 3.18
N TRP A 92 5.89 9.48 3.51
CA TRP A 92 5.35 8.50 4.44
C TRP A 92 5.88 8.80 5.84
N ARG A 93 5.00 8.77 6.84
CA ARG A 93 5.37 8.99 8.25
C ARG A 93 4.42 8.21 9.15
N ASP A 94 4.96 7.24 9.87
CA ASP A 94 4.25 6.42 10.85
C ASP A 94 2.86 5.92 10.37
N GLY A 95 2.78 5.45 9.13
CA GLY A 95 1.56 4.92 8.50
C GLY A 95 0.66 5.97 7.84
N ALA A 96 0.94 7.26 8.00
CA ALA A 96 0.31 8.34 7.26
C ALA A 96 1.08 8.66 5.99
N VAL A 97 0.36 9.13 4.96
CA VAL A 97 0.96 9.67 3.74
C VAL A 97 0.48 11.10 3.55
N GLU A 98 1.42 12.02 3.36
CA GLU A 98 1.14 13.44 3.14
C GLU A 98 1.84 13.95 1.86
N PRO A 99 1.22 14.87 1.11
CA PRO A 99 1.91 15.52 0.00
C PRO A 99 3.04 16.39 0.55
N VAL A 100 4.20 16.36 -0.08
CA VAL A 100 5.32 17.21 0.35
C VAL A 100 5.17 18.68 -0.08
N GLY A 101 4.22 18.96 -0.98
CA GLY A 101 3.88 20.30 -1.43
C GLY A 101 4.95 20.90 -2.33
N ASP A 102 5.31 22.15 -2.05
CA ASP A 102 6.32 22.95 -2.73
C ASP A 102 7.75 22.71 -2.23
N ARG A 103 7.99 21.62 -1.49
CA ARG A 103 9.31 21.31 -0.93
C ARG A 103 10.18 20.45 -1.83
N TYR A 104 9.57 19.49 -2.50
CA TYR A 104 10.28 18.62 -3.44
C TYR A 104 9.51 18.43 -4.73
N THR A 105 10.25 18.15 -5.78
CA THR A 105 9.70 17.82 -7.10
C THR A 105 10.45 16.64 -7.69
N TRP A 106 9.75 15.83 -8.48
CA TRP A 106 10.40 14.88 -9.37
C TRP A 106 10.93 15.62 -10.59
N LEU A 107 12.17 15.35 -10.99
CA LEU A 107 12.75 15.84 -12.24
C LEU A 107 13.54 14.73 -12.91
N ARG A 108 13.44 14.68 -14.24
CA ARG A 108 14.34 13.92 -15.10
C ARG A 108 15.09 14.92 -15.99
N PRO A 109 16.43 14.99 -15.90
CA PRO A 109 17.19 16.02 -16.60
C PRO A 109 17.13 15.84 -18.13
N ASP A 110 17.24 14.59 -18.61
CA ASP A 110 17.14 14.25 -20.02
C ASP A 110 16.45 12.89 -20.22
N PRO A 111 15.85 12.65 -21.40
CA PRO A 111 15.37 11.32 -21.77
C PRO A 111 16.47 10.27 -21.59
N LEU A 112 16.08 9.07 -21.13
CA LEU A 112 16.99 7.95 -20.86
C LEU A 112 18.01 8.17 -19.73
N LEU A 113 18.04 9.32 -19.05
CA LEU A 113 18.78 9.50 -17.80
C LEU A 113 17.89 9.21 -16.59
N PRO A 114 18.43 8.68 -15.47
CA PRO A 114 17.64 8.48 -14.26
C PRO A 114 16.99 9.77 -13.78
N GLY A 115 15.72 9.71 -13.39
CA GLY A 115 15.07 10.79 -12.68
C GLY A 115 15.35 10.75 -11.18
N ALA A 116 15.15 11.87 -10.51
CA ALA A 116 15.37 12.00 -9.09
C ALA A 116 14.41 12.99 -8.42
N VAL A 117 14.29 12.88 -7.10
CA VAL A 117 13.57 13.85 -6.26
C VAL A 117 14.51 14.97 -5.85
N TYR A 118 14.18 16.22 -6.22
CA TYR A 118 14.96 17.42 -5.91
C TYR A 118 14.23 18.32 -4.93
N PRO A 119 14.94 19.00 -4.01
CA PRO A 119 14.40 20.14 -3.28
C PRO A 119 14.01 21.27 -4.24
N LEU A 120 12.77 21.76 -4.15
CA LEU A 120 12.27 22.81 -5.06
C LEU A 120 12.90 24.18 -4.76
N ALA A 121 13.32 24.41 -3.51
CA ALA A 121 13.82 25.70 -3.03
C ALA A 121 15.17 26.12 -3.66
N SER A 122 15.89 25.21 -4.33
CA SER A 122 17.18 25.52 -4.94
C SER A 122 17.38 24.76 -6.25
N PRO A 123 17.52 25.46 -7.39
CA PRO A 123 17.76 24.85 -8.70
C PRO A 123 19.16 24.22 -8.83
N THR A 124 20.03 24.39 -7.84
CA THR A 124 21.35 23.74 -7.75
C THR A 124 21.43 22.75 -6.59
N ALA A 125 20.30 22.41 -5.95
CA ALA A 125 20.31 21.41 -4.91
C ALA A 125 20.64 20.03 -5.49
N GLU A 126 21.41 19.27 -4.73
CA GLU A 126 21.57 17.84 -4.96
C GLU A 126 20.22 17.13 -4.76
N PRO A 127 19.95 16.04 -5.50
CA PRO A 127 18.77 15.24 -5.28
C PRO A 127 18.81 14.58 -3.90
N LEU A 128 17.64 14.19 -3.40
CA LEU A 128 17.55 13.39 -2.18
C LEU A 128 18.32 12.08 -2.32
N THR A 129 18.89 11.62 -1.21
CA THR A 129 19.57 10.32 -1.17
C THR A 129 18.56 9.20 -1.41
N VAL A 130 18.74 8.47 -2.51
CA VAL A 130 17.87 7.37 -2.91
C VAL A 130 18.15 6.15 -2.02
N TYR A 131 17.09 5.62 -1.39
CA TYR A 131 17.11 4.32 -0.75
C TYR A 131 17.12 3.22 -1.81
N GLU A 132 16.04 3.14 -2.59
CA GLU A 132 15.86 2.17 -3.68
C GLU A 132 14.90 2.72 -4.75
N THR A 133 14.95 2.11 -5.94
CA THR A 133 14.06 2.43 -7.07
C THR A 133 13.47 1.14 -7.64
N PHE A 134 12.18 1.15 -7.91
CA PHE A 134 11.44 0.01 -8.45
C PHE A 134 10.59 0.41 -9.65
N SER A 135 10.58 -0.43 -10.67
CA SER A 135 9.56 -0.40 -11.71
C SER A 135 8.57 -1.53 -11.44
N VAL A 136 7.28 -1.22 -11.33
CA VAL A 136 6.22 -2.16 -10.95
C VAL A 136 5.14 -2.15 -12.03
N PHE A 137 4.71 -3.32 -12.47
CA PHE A 137 3.78 -3.50 -13.58
C PHE A 137 2.60 -4.38 -13.23
N ASN A 138 1.40 -3.90 -13.57
CA ASN A 138 0.19 -4.70 -13.67
C ASN A 138 0.07 -5.20 -15.12
N CYS A 139 0.23 -6.52 -15.30
CA CYS A 139 0.32 -7.17 -16.61
C CYS A 139 -0.99 -7.84 -17.07
N TRP A 140 -2.14 -7.43 -16.49
CA TRP A 140 -3.47 -7.99 -16.75
C TRP A 140 -3.73 -9.38 -16.14
N ARG A 141 -5.02 -9.77 -16.06
CA ARG A 141 -5.62 -10.83 -15.22
C ARG A 141 -4.91 -12.19 -15.19
N PHE A 142 -4.24 -12.60 -16.27
CA PHE A 142 -3.60 -13.92 -16.35
C PHE A 142 -2.09 -13.88 -16.05
N LEU A 143 -1.51 -12.69 -15.97
CA LEU A 143 -0.13 -12.50 -15.52
C LEU A 143 -0.10 -11.89 -14.11
N PRO A 144 0.78 -12.41 -13.24
CA PRO A 144 1.03 -11.75 -11.97
C PRO A 144 1.61 -10.35 -12.20
N CYS A 145 1.51 -9.49 -11.18
CA CYS A 145 2.28 -8.26 -11.19
C CYS A 145 3.78 -8.59 -11.24
N LEU A 146 4.50 -7.84 -12.06
CA LEU A 146 5.94 -7.97 -12.24
C LEU A 146 6.63 -6.74 -11.70
N TYR A 147 7.83 -6.89 -11.15
CA TYR A 147 8.64 -5.76 -10.73
C TYR A 147 10.11 -6.00 -10.99
N THR A 148 10.90 -4.91 -10.99
CA THR A 148 12.36 -4.96 -10.99
C THR A 148 12.91 -3.84 -10.12
N ALA A 149 14.03 -4.07 -9.46
CA ALA A 149 14.67 -3.12 -8.53
C ALA A 149 15.55 -2.11 -9.29
N THR A 150 14.97 -1.45 -10.29
CA THR A 150 15.61 -0.37 -11.06
C THR A 150 14.56 0.46 -11.82
N ASP A 151 15.01 1.55 -12.45
CA ASP A 151 14.23 2.30 -13.44
C ASP A 151 14.34 1.60 -14.81
N SER A 152 13.29 0.87 -15.20
CA SER A 152 13.26 0.11 -16.45
C SER A 152 13.21 1.00 -17.69
N SER A 153 12.99 2.31 -17.54
CA SER A 153 13.01 3.27 -18.64
C SER A 153 14.43 3.74 -19.02
N VAL A 154 15.44 3.37 -18.23
CA VAL A 154 16.84 3.73 -18.47
C VAL A 154 17.79 2.53 -18.42
N VAL A 155 17.38 1.43 -17.79
CA VAL A 155 18.15 0.18 -17.73
C VAL A 155 17.57 -0.87 -18.68
N ASP A 156 18.44 -1.51 -19.46
CA ASP A 156 18.09 -2.69 -20.24
C ASP A 156 17.94 -3.93 -19.35
N VAL A 157 16.68 -4.24 -19.06
CA VAL A 157 16.27 -5.36 -18.21
C VAL A 157 16.45 -6.71 -18.94
N ALA A 158 16.59 -6.72 -20.28
CA ALA A 158 16.84 -7.95 -21.03
C ALA A 158 18.28 -8.44 -20.88
N SER A 159 19.25 -7.51 -20.88
CA SER A 159 20.67 -7.81 -20.84
C SER A 159 21.26 -7.81 -19.43
N SER A 160 20.57 -7.25 -18.44
CA SER A 160 21.02 -7.25 -17.06
C SER A 160 20.66 -8.53 -16.30
N MET A 161 21.67 -9.26 -15.82
CA MET A 161 21.45 -10.40 -14.91
C MET A 161 20.94 -9.94 -13.53
N SER A 162 21.30 -8.73 -13.12
CA SER A 162 20.95 -8.14 -11.83
C SER A 162 19.54 -7.55 -11.82
N TYR A 163 19.10 -7.03 -12.97
CA TYR A 163 17.82 -6.36 -13.13
C TYR A 163 16.98 -7.13 -14.15
N ARG A 164 16.30 -8.17 -13.66
CA ARG A 164 15.31 -8.92 -14.43
C ARG A 164 13.91 -8.63 -13.89
N TRP A 165 12.89 -8.91 -14.69
CA TRP A 165 11.52 -8.96 -14.20
C TRP A 165 11.35 -10.12 -13.23
N VAL A 166 10.81 -9.81 -12.06
CA VAL A 166 10.52 -10.77 -10.99
C VAL A 166 9.01 -10.77 -10.76
N GLN A 167 8.43 -11.97 -10.61
CA GLN A 167 7.04 -12.11 -10.21
C GLN A 167 6.89 -11.77 -8.73
N LEU A 168 5.75 -11.19 -8.33
CA LEU A 168 5.42 -11.11 -6.92
C LEU A 168 5.51 -12.49 -6.28
N ALA A 169 6.30 -12.56 -5.21
CA ALA A 169 6.44 -13.71 -4.37
C ALA A 169 6.35 -13.28 -2.90
N PHE A 170 5.92 -14.22 -2.08
CA PHE A 170 5.49 -13.99 -0.72
C PHE A 170 6.27 -14.88 0.24
N GLU A 171 6.84 -14.25 1.25
CA GLU A 171 7.31 -14.92 2.45
C GLU A 171 6.25 -14.80 3.54
N HIS A 172 6.06 -15.89 4.27
CA HIS A 172 5.09 -15.98 5.35
C HIS A 172 5.86 -15.95 6.67
N ALA A 173 6.03 -14.75 7.23
CA ALA A 173 6.66 -14.60 8.53
C ALA A 173 5.75 -15.24 9.59
N GLY A 174 6.29 -16.18 10.37
CA GLY A 174 5.56 -16.92 11.41
C GLY A 174 4.84 -16.02 12.41
N PRO A 175 3.92 -16.58 13.23
CA PRO A 175 2.96 -15.80 13.99
C PRO A 175 3.61 -14.72 14.84
N GLY A 176 3.23 -13.47 14.59
CA GLY A 176 3.54 -12.35 15.48
C GLY A 176 2.80 -12.56 16.81
N SER A 177 3.42 -13.28 17.75
CA SER A 177 2.93 -13.34 19.13
C SER A 177 3.04 -11.95 19.74
N LEU A 178 1.92 -11.33 20.10
CA LEU A 178 1.98 -10.13 20.95
C LEU A 178 1.14 -10.20 22.23
N THR A 179 0.36 -11.26 22.48
CA THR A 179 -0.09 -11.72 23.81
C THR A 179 -0.89 -13.02 23.65
N GLY A 180 -0.71 -13.97 24.56
CA GLY A 180 -1.17 -15.38 24.46
C GLY A 180 -2.67 -15.67 24.53
N GLU A 181 -3.52 -14.83 23.93
CA GLU A 181 -4.98 -15.04 23.88
C GLU A 181 -5.61 -14.87 22.48
N ASN A 182 -4.82 -14.62 21.42
CA ASN A 182 -5.33 -14.44 20.06
C ASN A 182 -4.83 -15.52 19.07
N PRO A 183 -5.61 -15.85 18.02
CA PRO A 183 -5.18 -16.77 16.97
C PRO A 183 -3.90 -16.26 16.27
N PRO A 184 -3.06 -17.15 15.72
CA PRO A 184 -1.83 -16.78 15.02
C PRO A 184 -2.16 -15.85 13.85
N ARG A 185 -1.55 -14.66 13.83
CA ARG A 185 -1.67 -13.71 12.72
C ARG A 185 -0.43 -13.76 11.83
N LEU A 186 -0.65 -13.73 10.51
CA LEU A 186 0.41 -13.83 9.51
C LEU A 186 0.74 -12.47 8.90
N VAL A 187 2.03 -12.11 8.87
CA VAL A 187 2.51 -11.02 8.02
C VAL A 187 2.99 -11.63 6.71
N THR A 188 2.31 -11.26 5.63
CA THR A 188 2.75 -11.61 4.28
C THR A 188 3.79 -10.59 3.84
N ARG A 189 4.95 -11.03 3.37
CA ARG A 189 6.02 -10.14 2.89
C ARG A 189 6.27 -10.32 1.41
N ILE A 190 6.34 -9.22 0.66
CA ILE A 190 6.83 -9.29 -0.73
C ILE A 190 8.34 -9.55 -0.71
N GLY A 191 8.79 -10.63 -1.36
CA GLY A 191 10.18 -11.07 -1.32
C GLY A 191 10.42 -12.38 -2.08
N LEU A 192 11.53 -13.05 -1.78
CA LEU A 192 11.79 -14.40 -2.29
C LEU A 192 10.88 -15.39 -1.54
N GLY A 193 10.04 -16.13 -2.25
CA GLY A 193 9.12 -17.05 -1.59
C GLY A 193 8.11 -17.72 -2.51
N GLN A 194 6.94 -17.98 -1.95
CA GLN A 194 5.84 -18.65 -2.63
C GLN A 194 5.09 -17.69 -3.57
N ARG A 195 4.42 -18.21 -4.59
CA ARG A 195 3.61 -17.37 -5.51
C ARG A 195 2.22 -17.05 -4.96
N HIS A 196 1.88 -17.63 -3.82
CA HIS A 196 0.57 -17.54 -3.21
C HIS A 196 0.66 -17.03 -1.77
N VAL A 197 -0.47 -16.56 -1.28
CA VAL A 197 -0.68 -15.99 0.05
C VAL A 197 -1.43 -17.04 0.87
N GLU A 198 -0.81 -17.53 1.95
CA GLU A 198 -1.37 -18.53 2.86
C GLU A 198 -2.05 -17.88 4.08
N ALA A 199 -3.01 -16.98 3.84
CA ALA A 199 -3.72 -16.29 4.92
C ALA A 199 -5.24 -16.37 4.77
N GLU A 200 -5.95 -16.45 5.89
CA GLU A 200 -7.40 -16.34 5.96
C GLU A 200 -7.83 -14.88 5.78
N ASN A 201 -8.69 -14.63 4.78
CA ASN A 201 -9.36 -13.36 4.48
C ASN A 201 -8.48 -12.09 4.60
N PRO A 202 -7.33 -11.98 3.90
CA PRO A 202 -6.54 -10.75 3.93
C PRO A 202 -7.31 -9.58 3.30
N ALA A 203 -7.65 -8.54 4.09
CA ALA A 203 -8.49 -7.43 3.62
C ALA A 203 -7.86 -6.59 2.50
N TRP A 204 -6.53 -6.57 2.41
CA TRP A 204 -5.80 -5.95 1.30
C TRP A 204 -5.95 -6.73 -0.03
N MET A 205 -6.35 -8.00 0.02
CA MET A 205 -6.71 -8.80 -1.15
C MET A 205 -8.24 -8.78 -1.31
N PRO A 206 -8.80 -8.67 -2.53
CA PRO A 206 -8.12 -8.66 -3.83
C PRO A 206 -7.77 -7.27 -4.37
N GLU A 207 -8.01 -6.24 -3.57
CA GLU A 207 -8.04 -4.86 -4.02
C GLU A 207 -6.64 -4.33 -4.35
N LEU A 208 -5.62 -4.73 -3.59
CA LEU A 208 -4.22 -4.39 -3.84
C LEU A 208 -3.53 -5.43 -4.74
N ILE A 209 -3.82 -6.71 -4.52
CA ILE A 209 -3.23 -7.85 -5.24
C ILE A 209 -4.33 -8.79 -5.71
N SER A 210 -4.20 -9.34 -6.91
CA SER A 210 -5.20 -10.24 -7.51
C SER A 210 -5.47 -11.51 -6.68
N ARG A 211 -6.72 -12.02 -6.72
CA ARG A 211 -7.11 -13.32 -6.15
C ARG A 211 -6.35 -14.50 -6.75
N SER A 212 -5.69 -14.34 -7.89
CA SER A 212 -4.82 -15.38 -8.46
C SER A 212 -3.66 -15.76 -7.54
N HIS A 213 -3.31 -14.89 -6.58
CA HIS A 213 -2.32 -15.18 -5.55
C HIS A 213 -2.91 -15.82 -4.29
N ALA A 214 -4.23 -16.04 -4.19
CA ALA A 214 -4.82 -16.67 -3.03
C ALA A 214 -4.51 -18.18 -3.01
N ALA A 215 -4.06 -18.71 -1.86
CA ALA A 215 -4.07 -20.16 -1.64
C ALA A 215 -5.44 -20.62 -1.15
N ILE A 216 -5.86 -21.82 -1.55
CA ILE A 216 -7.00 -22.49 -0.93
C ILE A 216 -6.49 -23.15 0.34
N ALA A 217 -6.53 -22.42 1.45
CA ALA A 217 -6.10 -22.90 2.77
C ALA A 217 -7.24 -22.74 3.80
N PRO A 218 -8.19 -23.70 3.87
CA PRO A 218 -9.24 -23.66 4.88
C PRO A 218 -8.64 -23.73 6.29
N GLY A 219 -8.93 -22.74 7.14
CA GLY A 219 -8.41 -22.67 8.51
C GLY A 219 -6.95 -22.20 8.62
N GLY A 220 -6.45 -21.47 7.61
CA GLY A 220 -5.14 -20.80 7.68
C GLY A 220 -5.10 -19.66 8.72
N PRO A 221 -3.91 -19.12 9.03
CA PRO A 221 -3.77 -18.00 9.97
C PRO A 221 -4.43 -16.72 9.41
N VAL A 222 -4.99 -15.90 10.30
CA VAL A 222 -5.59 -14.61 9.91
C VAL A 222 -4.50 -13.66 9.43
N SER A 223 -4.70 -12.98 8.30
CA SER A 223 -3.72 -11.98 7.85
C SER A 223 -3.66 -10.80 8.81
N TYR A 224 -2.47 -10.42 9.25
CA TYR A 224 -2.24 -9.16 9.97
C TYR A 224 -2.06 -7.98 9.00
N GLY A 225 -1.48 -8.26 7.84
CA GLY A 225 -1.13 -7.23 6.87
C GLY A 225 -0.04 -7.67 5.90
N LEU A 226 0.42 -6.69 5.13
CA LEU A 226 1.44 -6.80 4.11
C LEU A 226 2.65 -5.94 4.48
N GLY A 227 3.83 -6.56 4.43
CA GLY A 227 5.15 -5.92 4.55
C GLY A 227 6.07 -6.35 3.40
N GLY A 228 7.37 -6.10 3.53
CA GLY A 228 8.36 -6.35 2.47
C GLY A 228 8.74 -5.06 1.75
N TYR A 229 9.20 -5.17 0.49
CA TYR A 229 9.74 -4.05 -0.26
C TYR A 229 8.77 -2.87 -0.36
N VAL A 230 9.09 -1.74 0.28
CA VAL A 230 8.16 -0.59 0.37
C VAL A 230 7.89 -0.01 -1.01
N GLY A 231 8.90 0.07 -1.87
CA GLY A 231 8.75 0.56 -3.24
C GLY A 231 7.78 -0.28 -4.07
N VAL A 232 7.78 -1.60 -3.90
CA VAL A 232 6.85 -2.50 -4.59
C VAL A 232 5.42 -2.31 -4.06
N ILE A 233 5.25 -2.26 -2.74
CA ILE A 233 3.93 -2.04 -2.12
C ILE A 233 3.33 -0.71 -2.59
N LEU A 234 4.10 0.38 -2.56
CA LEU A 234 3.69 1.69 -3.06
C LEU A 234 3.30 1.64 -4.55
N GLY A 235 4.05 0.90 -5.37
CA GLY A 235 3.73 0.70 -6.78
C GLY A 235 2.39 -0.03 -6.98
N LEU A 236 2.12 -1.07 -6.18
CA LEU A 236 0.83 -1.78 -6.20
C LEU A 236 -0.31 -0.86 -5.75
N MET A 237 -0.09 -0.03 -4.74
CA MET A 237 -1.08 0.95 -4.29
C MET A 237 -1.41 1.93 -5.42
N ALA A 238 -0.40 2.49 -6.10
CA ALA A 238 -0.58 3.36 -7.26
C ALA A 238 -1.32 2.67 -8.41
N LEU A 239 -1.00 1.40 -8.67
CA LEU A 239 -1.62 0.59 -9.72
C LEU A 239 -3.07 0.18 -9.40
N SER A 240 -3.53 0.34 -8.15
CA SER A 240 -4.93 0.14 -7.76
C SER A 240 -5.87 1.25 -8.24
N GLN A 241 -5.31 2.38 -8.71
CA GLN A 241 -6.08 3.50 -9.23
C GLN A 241 -6.14 3.47 -10.77
N LYS A 242 -7.01 4.27 -11.37
CA LYS A 242 -7.04 4.44 -12.83
C LYS A 242 -5.73 5.01 -13.39
N PRO A 243 -5.43 4.76 -14.69
CA PRO A 243 -4.38 5.48 -15.40
C PRO A 243 -4.52 7.00 -15.24
N LYS A 244 -3.40 7.69 -15.13
CA LYS A 244 -3.27 9.14 -14.88
C LYS A 244 -3.86 9.61 -13.55
N ARG A 245 -4.07 8.68 -12.62
CA ARG A 245 -4.68 8.92 -11.30
C ARG A 245 -4.03 8.12 -10.19
N ALA A 246 -2.79 7.64 -10.41
CA ALA A 246 -2.00 6.90 -9.43
C ALA A 246 -1.93 7.59 -8.06
N GLU A 247 -1.97 8.92 -8.02
CA GLU A 247 -1.87 9.74 -6.81
C GLU A 247 -3.05 9.61 -5.86
N ARG A 248 -4.23 9.21 -6.37
CA ARG A 248 -5.48 9.24 -5.60
C ARG A 248 -5.48 8.35 -4.37
N VAL A 249 -4.78 7.21 -4.45
CA VAL A 249 -4.68 6.29 -3.32
C VAL A 249 -3.99 6.97 -2.14
N PHE A 250 -2.94 7.77 -2.39
CA PHE A 250 -2.14 8.43 -1.37
C PHE A 250 -2.86 9.62 -0.74
N GLN A 251 -3.74 10.29 -1.49
CA GLN A 251 -4.61 11.33 -0.95
C GLN A 251 -5.64 10.80 0.04
N ARG A 252 -6.11 9.56 -0.17
CA ARG A 252 -7.13 8.89 0.63
C ARG A 252 -6.55 8.02 1.75
N TRP A 253 -5.29 7.61 1.63
CA TRP A 253 -4.62 6.71 2.56
C TRP A 253 -4.47 7.34 3.95
N ARG A 254 -4.94 6.65 4.99
CA ARG A 254 -4.83 7.11 6.39
C ARG A 254 -4.54 5.92 7.30
N GLY A 255 -3.42 5.98 8.02
CA GLY A 255 -3.15 5.11 9.17
C GLY A 255 -2.88 3.64 8.83
N GLY A 256 -2.36 3.34 7.66
CA GLY A 256 -1.90 1.98 7.35
C GLY A 256 -3.01 0.98 6.96
N HIS A 257 -4.29 1.28 7.14
CA HIS A 257 -5.38 0.32 6.90
C HIS A 257 -5.86 0.33 5.45
N TRP A 258 -5.97 -0.86 4.85
CA TRP A 258 -6.58 -1.00 3.53
C TRP A 258 -8.10 -1.08 3.60
N GLU A 259 -8.79 -0.06 3.08
CA GLU A 259 -10.24 -0.06 3.00
C GLU A 259 -10.75 -0.73 1.71
N PRO A 260 -11.77 -1.61 1.79
CA PRO A 260 -12.46 -2.12 0.62
C PRO A 260 -13.00 -0.98 -0.27
N GLY A 261 -12.84 -1.09 -1.59
CA GLY A 261 -13.26 -0.05 -2.54
C GLY A 261 -12.24 1.08 -2.73
N LEU A 262 -11.03 0.94 -2.17
CA LEU A 262 -9.89 1.78 -2.58
C LEU A 262 -9.47 1.50 -4.02
N ARG A 263 -9.60 0.26 -4.52
CA ARG A 263 -9.31 -0.06 -5.93
C ARG A 263 -10.38 0.53 -6.83
N GLU A 264 -9.98 1.23 -7.87
CA GLU A 264 -10.91 1.70 -8.90
C GLU A 264 -11.22 0.58 -9.90
N ALA A 265 -12.49 0.41 -10.29
CA ALA A 265 -12.94 -0.69 -11.16
C ALA A 265 -12.25 -0.77 -12.55
N THR A 266 -11.59 0.31 -12.98
CA THR A 266 -10.87 0.40 -14.25
C THR A 266 -9.37 0.64 -14.03
N ALA A 267 -8.82 0.13 -12.92
CA ALA A 267 -7.40 0.17 -12.61
C ALA A 267 -6.58 -0.82 -13.43
N ASP A 268 -7.20 -1.93 -13.83
CA ASP A 268 -6.57 -2.94 -14.67
C ASP A 268 -6.43 -2.44 -16.12
N PRO A 269 -5.30 -2.72 -16.80
CA PRO A 269 -5.09 -2.34 -18.19
C PRO A 269 -6.10 -3.03 -19.12
N HIS A 270 -6.29 -2.57 -20.35
CA HIS A 270 -7.13 -3.34 -21.29
C HIS A 270 -6.46 -4.68 -21.63
N PRO A 271 -7.20 -5.81 -21.77
CA PRO A 271 -6.62 -7.13 -22.09
C PRO A 271 -5.71 -7.14 -23.33
N ALA A 272 -6.05 -6.31 -24.32
CA ALA A 272 -5.30 -6.15 -25.57
C ALA A 272 -4.43 -4.88 -25.61
N GLY A 273 -4.35 -4.14 -24.50
CA GLY A 273 -3.56 -2.91 -24.39
C GLY A 273 -2.19 -3.18 -23.76
N PRO A 274 -1.31 -2.15 -23.73
CA PRO A 274 -0.06 -2.22 -22.99
C PRO A 274 -0.27 -2.59 -21.51
N PRO A 275 0.67 -3.32 -20.90
CA PRO A 275 0.68 -3.45 -19.44
C PRO A 275 0.87 -2.08 -18.81
N ARG A 276 0.32 -1.86 -17.61
CA ARG A 276 0.44 -0.56 -16.93
C ARG A 276 1.59 -0.62 -15.93
N GLY A 277 2.54 0.31 -16.05
CA GLY A 277 3.72 0.40 -15.19
C GLY A 277 3.78 1.71 -14.39
N VAL A 278 4.39 1.65 -13.22
CA VAL A 278 4.80 2.81 -12.43
C VAL A 278 6.26 2.65 -11.99
N LEU A 279 6.98 3.75 -11.97
CA LEU A 279 8.28 3.89 -11.32
C LEU A 279 8.04 4.43 -9.91
N VAL A 280 8.70 3.83 -8.93
CA VAL A 280 8.69 4.24 -7.54
C VAL A 280 10.13 4.48 -7.11
N GLN A 281 10.44 5.70 -6.68
CA GLN A 281 11.73 6.02 -6.07
C GLN A 281 11.49 6.35 -4.61
N VAL A 282 12.17 5.63 -3.73
CA VAL A 282 12.13 5.83 -2.27
C VAL A 282 13.42 6.53 -1.88
N CYS A 283 13.31 7.62 -1.13
CA CYS A 283 14.39 8.49 -0.72
C CYS A 283 14.39 8.64 0.80
N LEU A 284 15.57 8.94 1.36
CA LEU A 284 15.67 9.39 2.73
C LEU A 284 14.99 10.76 2.87
N ASP A 285 14.34 10.99 4.01
CA ASP A 285 13.71 12.25 4.39
C ASP A 285 14.75 13.14 5.09
N ASP A 286 15.31 14.09 4.35
CA ASP A 286 16.35 15.01 4.83
C ASP A 286 15.82 16.04 5.85
N GLU A 287 14.50 16.26 5.94
CA GLU A 287 13.87 17.00 7.03
C GLU A 287 13.90 16.22 8.36
N TYR A 288 14.04 14.88 8.31
CA TYR A 288 14.00 13.98 9.47
C TYR A 288 15.09 12.90 9.41
N PRO A 289 16.39 13.30 9.35
CA PRO A 289 17.49 12.39 9.05
C PRO A 289 17.68 11.31 10.12
N ASP A 290 17.37 11.61 11.39
CA ASP A 290 17.51 10.66 12.51
C ASP A 290 16.52 9.49 12.44
N VAL A 291 15.41 9.66 11.71
CA VAL A 291 14.33 8.68 11.59
C VAL A 291 14.07 8.25 10.15
N SER A 292 14.99 8.59 9.23
CA SER A 292 14.95 8.23 7.82
C SER A 292 16.33 7.80 7.32
N THR A 293 16.84 6.70 7.88
CA THR A 293 18.12 6.10 7.45
C THR A 293 17.88 4.85 6.60
N HIS A 294 18.91 4.45 5.83
CA HIS A 294 18.87 3.19 5.08
C HIS A 294 18.58 2.00 5.99
N GLU A 295 19.18 1.97 7.18
CA GLU A 295 19.00 0.89 8.15
C GLU A 295 17.56 0.83 8.66
N LEU A 296 16.95 1.97 8.93
CA LEU A 296 15.56 2.04 9.40
C LEU A 296 14.57 1.60 8.31
N ILE A 297 14.75 2.04 7.07
CA ILE A 297 13.88 1.61 5.95
C ILE A 297 14.05 0.11 5.71
N ARG A 298 15.30 -0.40 5.66
CA ARG A 298 15.56 -1.83 5.52
C ARG A 298 14.98 -2.65 6.67
N HIS A 299 15.10 -2.15 7.91
CA HIS A 299 14.51 -2.80 9.07
C HIS A 299 12.97 -2.83 8.96
N PHE A 300 12.35 -1.74 8.50
CA PHE A 300 10.92 -1.70 8.25
C PHE A 300 10.48 -2.66 7.14
N GLU A 301 11.23 -2.79 6.05
CA GLU A 301 10.95 -3.80 5.00
C GLU A 301 11.04 -5.23 5.55
N ALA A 302 12.02 -5.49 6.43
CA ALA A 302 12.26 -6.80 7.01
C ALA A 302 11.27 -7.18 8.13
N TYR A 303 10.77 -6.21 8.90
CA TYR A 303 9.99 -6.47 10.13
C TYR A 303 8.69 -5.68 10.25
N GLY A 304 8.59 -4.54 9.59
CA GLY A 304 7.40 -3.68 9.59
C GLY A 304 6.22 -4.25 8.79
N VAL A 305 5.08 -3.60 8.98
CA VAL A 305 3.83 -3.80 8.24
C VAL A 305 3.45 -2.45 7.65
N MET A 306 3.30 -2.40 6.34
CA MET A 306 2.97 -1.17 5.63
C MET A 306 1.46 -1.03 5.41
N VAL A 307 0.80 -2.16 5.17
CA VAL A 307 -0.63 -2.24 4.91
C VAL A 307 -1.25 -3.22 5.91
N PHE A 308 -2.06 -2.74 6.83
CA PHE A 308 -2.81 -3.55 7.78
C PHE A 308 -4.06 -4.15 7.10
N GLY A 309 -4.35 -5.40 7.47
CA GLY A 309 -5.59 -6.09 7.13
C GLY A 309 -6.74 -5.79 8.08
#